data_AF-A0A385DJD2-F1
#
_entry.id   AF-A0A385DJD2-F1
#
_cell.length_a   1.000
_cell.length_b   1.000
_cell.length_c   1.000
_cell.angle_alpha   90.00
_cell.angle_beta   90.00
_cell.angle_gamma   90.00
#
_symmetry.space_group_name_H-M   'P 1'
#
loop_
_entity.id
_entity.type
_entity.pdbx_description
1 polymer ?
#
loop_
_entity_poly.entity_id
_entity_poly.type
_entity_poly.pdbx_seq_one_letter_code
_entity_poly.pdbx_strand_id
1 'polypeptide(L)'
;MSTRALIAEFTGTALLVFFAVGAAVLAGDFIGTVGIALAFGFVLLALCYALGPVSGCHVNPAVTLGMYTAGRIDLRSAVGYWVAQVLGCIVGSAVLFLLAKQVPGLETHAQFGTNGFADRSAVELGMGGAFLAEVVLTFLLVFIVLAVTNRLAVIGFDGLPIGLALAAIHIVGIPLTGTSVNPARSLGPALFAGGAAITQLWLFILAPLIGGGLAALAHRFTHPPGGRPVEADAVE
;
A
#
# COMPACT_ATOMS: atom_id res chain seq x y z
N MET A 1 -21.35 -0.58 -9.27
CA MET A 1 -19.97 -1.09 -9.37
C MET A 1 -19.67 -1.50 -10.79
N SER A 2 -18.67 -0.88 -11.44
CA SER A 2 -18.30 -1.16 -12.83
C SER A 2 -17.36 -2.37 -12.91
N THR A 3 -17.62 -3.31 -13.80
CA THR A 3 -16.71 -4.44 -14.08
C THR A 3 -15.32 -3.95 -14.50
N ARG A 4 -15.24 -2.83 -15.23
CA ARG A 4 -13.95 -2.23 -15.64
C ARG A 4 -13.13 -1.79 -14.44
N ALA A 5 -13.77 -1.23 -13.42
CA ALA A 5 -13.10 -0.80 -12.20
C ALA A 5 -12.53 -1.98 -11.41
N LEU A 6 -13.28 -3.09 -11.32
CA LEU A 6 -12.77 -4.32 -10.68
C LEU A 6 -11.57 -4.91 -11.41
N ILE A 7 -11.61 -4.95 -12.75
CA ILE A 7 -10.48 -5.44 -13.55
C ILE A 7 -9.26 -4.54 -13.38
N ALA A 8 -9.46 -3.22 -13.28
CA ALA A 8 -8.39 -2.27 -13.02
C ALA A 8 -7.76 -2.50 -11.63
N GLU A 9 -8.57 -2.68 -10.57
CA GLU A 9 -8.06 -2.97 -9.22
C GLU A 9 -7.33 -4.32 -9.14
N PHE A 10 -7.86 -5.35 -9.79
CA PHE A 10 -7.19 -6.65 -9.92
C PHE A 10 -5.84 -6.51 -10.61
N THR A 11 -5.83 -5.92 -11.81
CA THR A 11 -4.63 -5.76 -12.63
C THR A 11 -3.60 -4.89 -11.92
N GLY A 12 -4.02 -3.75 -11.36
CA GLY A 12 -3.14 -2.83 -10.65
C GLY A 12 -2.52 -3.48 -9.42
N THR A 13 -3.28 -4.25 -8.64
CA THR A 13 -2.74 -4.94 -7.47
C THR A 13 -1.78 -6.07 -7.86
N ALA A 14 -2.08 -6.81 -8.93
CA ALA A 14 -1.18 -7.83 -9.47
C ALA A 14 0.15 -7.23 -9.94
N LEU A 15 0.11 -6.12 -10.69
CA LEU A 15 1.30 -5.42 -11.17
C LEU A 15 2.09 -4.81 -10.01
N LEU A 16 1.40 -4.18 -9.04
CA LEU A 16 2.04 -3.63 -7.85
C LEU A 16 2.81 -4.72 -7.11
N VAL A 17 2.16 -5.84 -6.82
CA VAL A 17 2.81 -6.94 -6.09
C VAL A 17 3.93 -7.56 -6.90
N PHE A 18 3.72 -7.83 -8.18
CA PHE A 18 4.75 -8.42 -9.04
C PHE A 18 6.00 -7.54 -9.14
N PHE A 19 5.85 -6.27 -9.53
CA PHE A 19 7.01 -5.40 -9.76
C PHE A 19 7.63 -4.89 -8.47
N ALA A 20 6.83 -4.48 -7.49
CA ALA A 20 7.38 -3.87 -6.28
C ALA A 20 7.94 -4.92 -5.32
N VAL A 21 7.22 -6.02 -5.04
CA VAL A 21 7.78 -7.12 -4.25
C VAL A 21 8.87 -7.84 -5.04
N GLY A 22 8.73 -7.93 -6.37
CA GLY A 22 9.77 -8.48 -7.23
C GLY A 22 11.07 -7.67 -7.19
N ALA A 23 11.02 -6.35 -7.05
CA ALA A 23 12.22 -5.55 -6.84
C ALA A 23 12.95 -5.95 -5.54
N ALA A 24 12.22 -6.25 -4.47
CA ALA A 24 12.83 -6.75 -3.23
C ALA A 24 13.39 -8.17 -3.37
N VAL A 25 12.63 -9.07 -4.01
CA VAL A 25 12.99 -10.50 -4.11
C VAL A 25 14.08 -10.76 -5.14
N LEU A 26 13.99 -10.15 -6.32
CA LEU A 26 14.85 -10.45 -7.47
C LEU A 26 16.00 -9.45 -7.65
N ALA A 27 15.81 -8.22 -7.19
CA ALA A 27 16.77 -7.13 -7.42
C ALA A 27 17.36 -6.55 -6.12
N GLY A 28 16.94 -7.02 -4.95
CA GLY A 28 17.25 -6.43 -3.65
C GLY A 28 18.75 -6.23 -3.42
N ASP A 29 19.56 -7.25 -3.72
CA ASP A 29 21.03 -7.22 -3.56
C ASP A 29 21.73 -6.22 -4.50
N PHE A 30 21.07 -5.84 -5.61
CA PHE A 30 21.63 -4.91 -6.60
C PHE A 30 21.25 -3.45 -6.33
N ILE A 31 20.07 -3.23 -5.75
CA ILE A 31 19.48 -1.88 -5.65
C ILE A 31 19.37 -1.38 -4.20
N GLY A 32 19.52 -2.28 -3.22
CA GLY A 32 19.41 -1.99 -1.79
C GLY A 32 18.05 -1.43 -1.36
N THR A 33 17.93 -1.06 -0.08
CA THR A 33 16.69 -0.56 0.52
C THR A 33 16.10 0.65 -0.22
N VAL A 34 16.94 1.60 -0.63
CA VAL A 34 16.47 2.81 -1.33
C VAL A 34 15.93 2.46 -2.70
N GLY A 35 16.59 1.59 -3.46
CA GLY A 35 16.10 1.15 -4.76
C GLY A 35 14.78 0.40 -4.66
N ILE A 36 14.62 -0.47 -3.66
CA ILE A 36 13.35 -1.13 -3.38
C ILE A 36 12.27 -0.10 -3.07
N ALA A 37 12.55 0.87 -2.20
CA ALA A 37 11.59 1.91 -1.83
C ALA A 37 11.13 2.74 -3.03
N LEU A 38 12.06 3.15 -3.90
CA LEU A 38 11.75 3.86 -5.14
C LEU A 38 10.91 2.99 -6.10
N ALA A 39 11.20 1.69 -6.20
CA ALA A 39 10.42 0.78 -7.04
C ALA A 39 8.94 0.71 -6.58
N PHE A 40 8.68 0.59 -5.27
CA PHE A 40 7.32 0.65 -4.73
C PHE A 40 6.61 1.95 -5.09
N GLY A 41 7.27 3.09 -4.86
CA GLY A 41 6.70 4.41 -5.15
C GLY A 41 6.43 4.65 -6.63
N PHE A 42 7.38 4.32 -7.51
CA PHE A 42 7.25 4.53 -8.96
C PHE A 42 6.23 3.61 -9.61
N VAL A 43 6.13 2.35 -9.15
CA VAL A 43 5.07 1.46 -9.62
C VAL A 43 3.70 2.00 -9.23
N LEU A 44 3.50 2.43 -7.97
CA LEU A 44 2.22 3.02 -7.57
C LEU A 44 1.92 4.31 -8.34
N LEU A 45 2.91 5.19 -8.51
CA LEU A 45 2.77 6.42 -9.31
C LEU A 45 2.25 6.10 -10.72
N ALA A 46 2.92 5.19 -11.42
CA ALA A 46 2.57 4.82 -12.79
C ALA A 46 1.16 4.21 -12.85
N LEU A 47 0.81 3.33 -11.90
CA LEU A 47 -0.51 2.74 -11.80
C LEU A 47 -1.60 3.79 -11.52
N CYS A 48 -1.34 4.76 -10.64
CA CYS A 48 -2.28 5.85 -10.37
C CYS A 48 -2.61 6.64 -11.64
N TYR A 49 -1.61 6.95 -12.47
CA TYR A 49 -1.85 7.63 -13.74
C TYR A 49 -2.55 6.75 -14.79
N ALA A 50 -2.22 5.47 -14.85
CA ALA A 50 -2.79 4.55 -15.83
C ALA A 50 -4.22 4.11 -15.50
N LEU A 51 -4.51 3.86 -14.22
CA LEU A 51 -5.75 3.20 -13.75
C LEU A 51 -6.63 4.13 -12.91
N GLY A 52 -6.10 5.26 -12.42
CA GLY A 52 -6.84 6.26 -11.66
C GLY A 52 -8.12 6.73 -12.37
N PRO A 53 -8.08 7.07 -13.67
CA PRO A 53 -9.28 7.45 -14.43
C PRO A 53 -10.34 6.33 -14.56
N VAL A 54 -9.98 5.06 -14.28
CA VAL A 54 -10.87 3.90 -14.46
C VAL A 54 -11.48 3.44 -13.13
N SER A 55 -10.67 3.32 -12.06
CA SER A 55 -11.11 2.81 -10.76
C SER A 55 -10.81 3.75 -9.58
N GLY A 56 -10.02 4.80 -9.77
CA GLY A 56 -9.36 5.53 -8.69
C GLY A 56 -8.05 4.89 -8.23
N CYS A 57 -7.67 3.73 -8.78
CA CYS A 57 -6.44 3.00 -8.50
C CYS A 57 -6.14 2.87 -6.99
N HIS A 58 -7.04 2.24 -6.25
CA HIS A 58 -6.81 2.05 -4.81
C HIS A 58 -5.69 1.03 -4.59
N VAL A 59 -5.76 -0.11 -5.28
CA VAL A 59 -4.79 -1.22 -5.28
C VAL A 59 -4.31 -1.66 -3.88
N ASN A 60 -5.13 -1.35 -2.88
CA ASN A 60 -4.81 -1.41 -1.45
C ASN A 60 -6.11 -1.41 -0.63
N PRO A 61 -6.34 -2.46 0.18
CA PRO A 61 -7.51 -2.53 1.05
C PRO A 61 -7.62 -1.39 2.08
N ALA A 62 -6.50 -0.89 2.60
CA ALA A 62 -6.49 0.22 3.56
C ALA A 62 -6.87 1.56 2.91
N VAL A 63 -6.40 1.81 1.68
CA VAL A 63 -6.83 2.98 0.89
C VAL A 63 -8.34 2.87 0.59
N THR A 64 -8.80 1.68 0.20
CA THR A 64 -10.22 1.44 -0.07
C THR A 64 -11.10 1.70 1.16
N LEU A 65 -10.66 1.26 2.35
CA LEU A 65 -11.33 1.57 3.60
C LEU A 65 -11.34 3.08 3.89
N GLY A 66 -10.22 3.77 3.67
CA GLY A 66 -10.14 5.22 3.84
C GLY A 66 -11.11 5.97 2.91
N MET A 67 -11.17 5.59 1.64
CA MET A 67 -12.09 6.16 0.65
C MET A 67 -13.56 5.89 0.98
N TYR A 68 -13.88 4.69 1.45
CA TYR A 68 -15.21 4.35 1.95
C TYR A 68 -15.58 5.19 3.19
N THR A 69 -14.68 5.29 4.17
CA THR A 69 -14.88 6.06 5.41
C THR A 69 -15.02 7.56 5.15
N ALA A 70 -14.35 8.07 4.12
CA ALA A 70 -14.48 9.44 3.64
C ALA A 70 -15.75 9.67 2.78
N GLY A 71 -16.60 8.65 2.58
CA GLY A 71 -17.84 8.73 1.80
C GLY A 71 -17.64 8.87 0.29
N ARG A 72 -16.46 8.49 -0.24
CA ARG A 72 -16.11 8.64 -1.66
C ARG A 72 -16.52 7.44 -2.51
N ILE A 73 -16.75 6.28 -1.89
CA ILE A 73 -17.29 5.08 -2.52
C ILE A 73 -18.34 4.43 -1.61
N ASP A 74 -19.25 3.63 -2.20
CA ASP A 74 -20.22 2.85 -1.44
C ASP A 74 -19.62 1.52 -0.94
N LEU A 75 -20.28 0.90 0.05
CA LEU A 75 -19.82 -0.37 0.65
C LEU A 75 -19.69 -1.49 -0.40
N ARG A 76 -20.62 -1.53 -1.37
CA ARG A 76 -20.59 -2.53 -2.44
C ARG A 76 -19.32 -2.41 -3.30
N SER A 77 -18.92 -1.20 -3.66
CA SER A 77 -17.67 -0.98 -4.41
C SER A 77 -16.45 -1.28 -3.54
N ALA A 78 -16.47 -0.92 -2.24
CA ALA A 78 -15.37 -1.23 -1.32
C ALA A 78 -15.11 -2.73 -1.21
N VAL A 79 -16.18 -3.53 -1.00
CA VAL A 79 -16.08 -5.00 -0.93
C VAL A 79 -15.60 -5.58 -2.26
N GLY A 80 -16.12 -5.10 -3.39
CA GLY A 80 -15.66 -5.56 -4.70
C GLY A 80 -14.18 -5.27 -4.95
N TYR A 81 -13.70 -4.10 -4.54
CA TYR A 81 -12.30 -3.71 -4.64
C TYR A 81 -11.42 -4.60 -3.78
N TRP A 82 -11.80 -4.89 -2.54
CA TRP A 82 -11.05 -5.82 -1.69
C TRP A 82 -10.93 -7.21 -2.31
N VAL A 83 -12.00 -7.75 -2.88
CA VAL A 83 -11.96 -9.05 -3.57
C VAL A 83 -11.02 -8.98 -4.78
N ALA A 84 -11.14 -7.95 -5.62
CA ALA A 84 -10.28 -7.77 -6.79
C ALA A 84 -8.79 -7.63 -6.40
N GLN A 85 -8.50 -6.85 -5.37
CA GLN A 85 -7.15 -6.64 -4.85
C GLN A 85 -6.54 -7.92 -4.27
N VAL A 86 -7.31 -8.70 -3.50
CA VAL A 86 -6.87 -10.00 -2.96
C VAL A 86 -6.58 -10.99 -4.08
N LEU A 87 -7.45 -11.10 -5.08
CA LEU A 87 -7.19 -11.97 -6.24
C LEU A 87 -5.97 -11.49 -7.04
N GLY A 88 -5.83 -10.17 -7.21
CA GLY A 88 -4.70 -9.56 -7.90
C GLY A 88 -3.38 -9.84 -7.20
N CYS A 89 -3.30 -9.67 -5.87
CA CYS A 89 -2.07 -9.93 -5.14
C CYS A 89 -1.65 -11.41 -5.20
N ILE A 90 -2.60 -12.34 -5.16
CA ILE A 90 -2.33 -13.78 -5.31
C ILE A 90 -1.71 -14.06 -6.67
N VAL A 91 -2.30 -13.52 -7.74
CA VAL A 91 -1.78 -13.72 -9.11
C VAL A 91 -0.41 -13.08 -9.29
N GLY A 92 -0.23 -11.83 -8.83
CA GLY A 92 1.06 -11.14 -8.89
C GLY A 92 2.17 -11.90 -8.15
N SER A 93 1.88 -12.41 -6.95
CA SER A 93 2.81 -13.24 -6.18
C SER A 93 3.06 -14.60 -6.81
N ALA A 94 2.05 -15.24 -7.42
CA ALA A 94 2.22 -16.52 -8.11
C ALA A 94 3.20 -16.39 -9.28
N VAL A 95 3.03 -15.36 -10.11
CA VAL A 95 3.94 -15.11 -11.25
C VAL A 95 5.35 -14.80 -10.75
N LEU A 96 5.49 -13.97 -9.71
CA LEU A 96 6.78 -13.70 -9.10
C LEU A 96 7.44 -14.98 -8.56
N PHE A 97 6.67 -15.85 -7.92
CA PHE A 97 7.17 -17.09 -7.31
C PHE A 97 7.67 -18.07 -8.37
N LEU A 98 6.94 -18.19 -9.47
CA LEU A 98 7.35 -19.02 -10.60
C LEU A 98 8.66 -18.53 -11.22
N LEU A 99 8.84 -17.22 -11.38
CA LEU A 99 10.10 -16.64 -11.86
C LEU A 99 11.24 -16.82 -10.86
N ALA A 100 10.99 -16.54 -9.58
CA ALA A 100 11.99 -16.65 -8.52
C ALA A 100 12.55 -18.07 -8.40
N LYS A 101 11.71 -19.10 -8.60
CA LYS A 101 12.15 -20.51 -8.65
C LYS A 101 13.08 -20.85 -9.81
N GLN A 102 13.17 -20.02 -10.84
CA GLN A 102 14.11 -20.21 -11.94
C GLN A 102 15.48 -19.56 -11.65
N VAL A 103 15.62 -18.79 -10.57
CA VAL A 103 16.88 -18.14 -10.19
C VAL A 103 17.69 -19.10 -9.31
N PRO A 104 18.88 -19.56 -9.76
CA PRO A 104 19.70 -20.47 -8.96
C PRO A 104 20.11 -19.85 -7.62
N GLY A 105 19.87 -20.56 -6.51
CA GLY A 105 20.25 -20.15 -5.16
C GLY A 105 19.32 -19.16 -4.47
N LEU A 106 18.22 -18.75 -5.10
CA LEU A 106 17.23 -17.85 -4.49
C LEU A 106 16.23 -18.63 -3.63
N GLU A 107 16.24 -18.36 -2.33
CA GLU A 107 15.32 -18.96 -1.37
C GLU A 107 13.94 -18.28 -1.42
N THR A 108 12.89 -19.09 -1.65
CA THR A 108 11.51 -18.60 -1.75
C THR A 108 10.68 -18.90 -0.49
N HIS A 109 11.25 -19.60 0.48
CA HIS A 109 10.60 -19.90 1.74
C HIS A 109 10.93 -18.83 2.78
N ALA A 110 9.94 -18.43 3.60
CA ALA A 110 10.03 -17.46 4.70
C ALA A 110 10.44 -15.99 4.36
N GLN A 111 11.31 -15.74 3.38
CA GLN A 111 11.89 -14.43 3.03
C GLN A 111 11.50 -13.92 1.63
N PHE A 112 10.34 -14.33 1.11
CA PHE A 112 9.85 -13.98 -0.22
C PHE A 112 9.22 -12.57 -0.27
N GLY A 113 9.96 -11.54 0.15
CA GLY A 113 9.47 -10.16 0.22
C GLY A 113 8.33 -9.93 1.22
N THR A 114 8.14 -10.87 2.15
CA THR A 114 7.08 -10.83 3.17
C THR A 114 7.36 -9.83 4.27
N ASN A 115 6.30 -9.33 4.88
CA ASN A 115 6.40 -8.48 6.06
C ASN A 115 6.67 -9.30 7.33
N GLY A 116 7.24 -8.66 8.36
CA GLY A 116 7.54 -9.33 9.62
C GLY A 116 7.89 -8.39 10.77
N PHE A 117 7.85 -8.93 11.99
CA PHE A 117 8.28 -8.26 13.22
C PHE A 117 9.09 -9.24 14.07
N ALA A 118 9.70 -8.74 15.15
CA ALA A 118 10.63 -9.46 16.00
C ALA A 118 11.79 -10.05 15.16
N ASP A 119 12.02 -11.36 15.22
CA ASP A 119 13.04 -12.09 14.46
C ASP A 119 12.95 -11.93 12.94
N ARG A 120 11.81 -11.45 12.41
CA ARG A 120 11.59 -11.17 10.98
C ARG A 120 11.70 -9.69 10.62
N SER A 121 12.03 -8.83 11.57
CA SER A 121 12.37 -7.42 11.35
C SER A 121 13.88 -7.27 11.18
N ALA A 122 14.34 -6.43 10.26
CA ALA A 122 15.77 -6.19 10.07
C ALA A 122 16.42 -5.48 11.27
N VAL A 123 15.62 -4.82 12.11
CA VAL A 123 16.05 -4.15 13.34
C VAL A 123 15.47 -4.81 14.60
N GLU A 124 14.96 -6.04 14.48
CA GLU A 124 14.35 -6.82 15.57
C GLU A 124 13.18 -6.09 16.27
N LEU A 125 12.46 -5.22 15.54
CA LEU A 125 11.37 -4.43 16.10
C LEU A 125 10.24 -5.33 16.61
N GLY A 126 9.97 -5.26 17.92
CA GLY A 126 8.92 -6.04 18.55
C GLY A 126 7.51 -5.73 18.03
N MET A 127 6.56 -6.63 18.30
CA MET A 127 5.17 -6.57 17.81
C MET A 127 4.47 -5.22 18.04
N GLY A 128 4.62 -4.62 19.23
CA GLY A 128 4.01 -3.33 19.53
C GLY A 128 4.58 -2.18 18.69
N GLY A 129 5.89 -2.19 18.46
CA GLY A 129 6.56 -1.21 17.60
C GLY A 129 6.15 -1.38 16.14
N ALA A 130 6.09 -2.63 15.65
CA ALA A 130 5.64 -2.94 14.30
C ALA A 130 4.19 -2.50 14.05
N PHE A 131 3.30 -2.74 15.02
CA PHE A 131 1.91 -2.29 14.95
C PHE A 131 1.82 -0.76 14.84
N LEU A 132 2.54 -0.03 15.71
CA LEU A 132 2.56 1.44 15.68
C LEU A 132 3.14 1.97 14.35
N ALA A 133 4.25 1.40 13.89
CA ALA A 133 4.87 1.78 12.62
C ALA A 133 3.89 1.62 11.46
N GLU A 134 3.25 0.46 11.33
CA GLU A 134 2.29 0.20 10.25
C GLU A 134 1.06 1.10 10.31
N VAL A 135 0.54 1.42 11.50
CA VAL A 135 -0.55 2.39 11.67
C VAL A 135 -0.13 3.78 11.16
N VAL A 136 1.02 4.30 11.60
CA VAL A 136 1.49 5.65 11.25
C VAL A 136 1.87 5.77 9.78
N LEU A 137 2.57 4.78 9.24
CA LEU A 137 2.96 4.76 7.84
C LEU A 137 1.74 4.65 6.92
N THR A 138 0.76 3.81 7.27
CA THR A 138 -0.48 3.72 6.48
C THR A 138 -1.32 4.98 6.62
N PHE A 139 -1.33 5.59 7.80
CA PHE A 139 -1.99 6.88 8.01
C PHE A 139 -1.45 7.91 7.01
N LEU A 140 -0.12 8.05 6.89
CA LEU A 140 0.48 8.99 5.94
C LEU A 140 0.04 8.70 4.50
N LEU A 141 0.09 7.44 4.06
CA LEU A 141 -0.31 7.06 2.70
C LEU A 141 -1.77 7.45 2.42
N VAL A 142 -2.69 7.01 3.27
CA VAL A 142 -4.13 7.21 3.05
C VAL A 142 -4.50 8.68 3.22
N PHE A 143 -3.85 9.42 4.13
CA PHE A 143 -4.07 10.85 4.29
C PHE A 143 -3.66 11.61 3.03
N ILE A 144 -2.49 11.31 2.46
CA ILE A 144 -2.03 11.91 1.20
C ILE A 144 -3.00 11.57 0.07
N VAL A 145 -3.41 10.30 -0.09
CA VAL A 145 -4.39 9.90 -1.09
C VAL A 145 -5.66 10.74 -0.98
N LEU A 146 -6.24 10.86 0.22
CA LEU A 146 -7.46 11.63 0.43
C LEU A 146 -7.27 13.12 0.15
N ALA A 147 -6.17 13.71 0.63
CA ALA A 147 -5.88 15.12 0.50
C ALA A 147 -5.69 15.54 -0.98
N VAL A 148 -4.89 14.78 -1.74
CA VAL A 148 -4.57 15.15 -3.13
C VAL A 148 -5.69 14.82 -4.11
N THR A 149 -6.54 13.84 -3.80
CA THR A 149 -7.74 13.56 -4.60
C THR A 149 -8.97 14.39 -4.19
N ASN A 150 -8.77 15.40 -3.33
CA ASN A 150 -9.79 16.39 -3.00
C ASN A 150 -9.86 17.48 -4.09
N ARG A 151 -11.06 18.03 -4.37
CA ARG A 151 -11.31 18.94 -5.49
C ARG A 151 -10.58 20.30 -5.42
N LEU A 152 -9.93 20.61 -4.30
CA LEU A 152 -9.09 21.80 -4.16
C LEU A 152 -7.64 21.60 -4.64
N ALA A 153 -7.25 20.35 -4.94
CA ALA A 153 -5.92 20.04 -5.45
C ALA A 153 -5.80 20.27 -6.96
N VAL A 154 -4.55 20.34 -7.45
CA VAL A 154 -4.24 20.46 -8.88
C VAL A 154 -4.67 19.18 -9.61
N ILE A 155 -5.73 19.30 -10.41
CA ILE A 155 -6.34 18.16 -11.14
C ILE A 155 -5.29 17.46 -12.00
N GLY A 156 -5.21 16.13 -11.87
CA GLY A 156 -4.32 15.30 -12.67
C GLY A 156 -2.88 15.24 -12.14
N PHE A 157 -2.60 15.79 -10.95
CA PHE A 157 -1.28 15.67 -10.32
C PHE A 157 -1.24 14.64 -9.17
N ASP A 158 -2.39 14.08 -8.81
CA ASP A 158 -2.63 13.23 -7.65
C ASP A 158 -1.68 12.02 -7.53
N GLY A 159 -1.33 11.41 -8.67
CA GLY A 159 -0.48 10.22 -8.70
C GLY A 159 0.95 10.46 -8.21
N LEU A 160 1.52 11.64 -8.46
CA LEU A 160 2.91 11.94 -8.07
C LEU A 160 3.08 11.99 -6.53
N PRO A 161 2.31 12.79 -5.77
CA PRO A 161 2.39 12.77 -4.30
C PRO A 161 2.12 11.39 -3.68
N ILE A 162 1.18 10.62 -4.25
CA ILE A 162 0.84 9.28 -3.73
C ILE A 162 2.04 8.33 -3.87
N GLY A 163 2.67 8.29 -5.05
CA GLY A 163 3.84 7.46 -5.28
C GLY A 163 5.06 7.89 -4.47
N LEU A 164 5.32 9.20 -4.37
CA LEU A 164 6.41 9.73 -3.55
C LEU A 164 6.20 9.45 -2.06
N ALA A 165 4.96 9.56 -1.55
CA ALA A 165 4.63 9.20 -0.19
C ALA A 165 4.91 7.70 0.06
N LEU A 166 4.54 6.83 -0.87
CA LEU A 166 4.83 5.40 -0.75
C LEU A 166 6.34 5.11 -0.76
N ALA A 167 7.13 5.80 -1.58
CA ALA A 167 8.59 5.68 -1.56
C ALA A 167 9.17 6.11 -0.20
N ALA A 168 8.76 7.28 0.31
CA ALA A 168 9.20 7.77 1.62
C ALA A 168 8.83 6.80 2.75
N ILE A 169 7.61 6.26 2.72
CA ILE A 169 7.15 5.22 3.65
C ILE A 169 8.05 3.99 3.60
N HIS A 170 8.47 3.55 2.41
CA HIS A 170 9.34 2.39 2.27
C HIS A 170 10.78 2.66 2.73
N ILE A 171 11.31 3.87 2.50
CA ILE A 171 12.63 4.26 3.03
C ILE A 171 12.68 4.08 4.55
N VAL A 172 11.60 4.46 5.24
CA VAL A 172 11.51 4.32 6.71
C VAL A 172 11.12 2.91 7.13
N GLY A 173 10.11 2.31 6.50
CA GLY A 173 9.46 1.10 6.98
C GLY A 173 10.16 -0.21 6.63
N ILE A 174 11.03 -0.25 5.60
CA ILE A 174 11.62 -1.51 5.15
C ILE A 174 12.45 -2.15 6.27
N PRO A 175 13.35 -1.41 6.97
CA PRO A 175 14.08 -1.99 8.09
C PRO A 175 13.17 -2.42 9.26
N LEU A 176 12.04 -1.73 9.44
CA LEU A 176 11.13 -1.95 10.57
C LEU A 176 10.30 -3.21 10.41
N THR A 177 9.64 -3.37 9.25
CA THR A 177 8.63 -4.43 9.02
C THR A 177 8.66 -5.03 7.62
N GLY A 178 9.61 -4.62 6.78
CA GLY A 178 9.54 -4.84 5.33
C GLY A 178 8.50 -3.97 4.62
N THR A 179 7.87 -3.03 5.34
CA THR A 179 6.79 -2.13 4.92
C THR A 179 5.57 -2.83 4.31
N SER A 180 4.49 -2.96 5.08
CA SER A 180 3.21 -3.39 4.53
C SER A 180 2.47 -2.21 3.93
N VAL A 181 1.90 -1.37 4.80
CA VAL A 181 0.89 -0.33 4.52
C VAL A 181 -0.25 -0.73 3.57
N ASN A 182 -0.37 -2.03 3.27
CA ASN A 182 -1.25 -2.59 2.26
C ASN A 182 -1.52 -4.07 2.58
N PRO A 183 -2.74 -4.39 3.07
CA PRO A 183 -3.12 -5.76 3.41
C PRO A 183 -3.00 -6.75 2.24
N ALA A 184 -3.35 -6.34 1.01
CA ALA A 184 -3.25 -7.22 -0.17
C ALA A 184 -1.78 -7.51 -0.52
N ARG A 185 -0.91 -6.49 -0.49
CA ARG A 185 0.54 -6.65 -0.70
C ARG A 185 1.19 -7.58 0.33
N SER A 186 0.69 -7.58 1.57
CA SER A 186 1.20 -8.47 2.61
C SER A 186 0.73 -9.91 2.42
N LEU A 187 -0.56 -10.08 2.08
CA LEU A 187 -1.18 -11.39 1.89
C LEU A 187 -0.52 -12.18 0.76
N GLY A 188 -0.35 -11.57 -0.42
CA GLY A 188 0.13 -12.26 -1.62
C GLY A 188 1.42 -13.06 -1.39
N PRO A 189 2.55 -12.41 -1.06
CA PRO A 189 3.82 -13.10 -0.88
C PRO A 189 3.82 -14.03 0.33
N ALA A 190 3.07 -13.72 1.40
CA ALA A 190 2.98 -14.57 2.59
C ALA A 190 2.40 -15.95 2.27
N LEU A 191 1.42 -16.04 1.36
CA LEU A 191 0.84 -17.31 0.91
C LEU A 191 1.86 -18.24 0.24
N PHE A 192 2.86 -17.68 -0.44
CA PHE A 192 3.91 -18.46 -1.11
C PHE A 192 5.12 -18.72 -0.21
N ALA A 193 5.44 -17.77 0.68
CA ALA A 193 6.54 -17.92 1.64
C ALA A 193 6.24 -18.95 2.74
N GLY A 194 4.97 -19.06 3.15
CA GLY A 194 4.52 -19.94 4.22
C GLY A 194 5.07 -19.58 5.60
N GLY A 195 4.94 -20.53 6.54
CA GLY A 195 5.53 -20.45 7.88
C GLY A 195 5.17 -19.18 8.66
N ALA A 196 6.18 -18.54 9.24
CA ALA A 196 6.01 -17.37 10.10
C ALA A 196 5.44 -16.14 9.37
N ALA A 197 5.49 -16.09 8.04
CA ALA A 197 4.85 -15.02 7.28
C ALA A 197 3.33 -15.05 7.43
N ILE A 198 2.75 -16.26 7.47
CA ILE A 198 1.31 -16.46 7.67
C ILE A 198 0.93 -16.16 9.12
N THR A 199 1.73 -16.62 10.09
CA THR A 199 1.40 -16.43 11.52
C THR A 199 1.47 -14.95 11.94
N GLN A 200 2.31 -14.15 11.32
CA GLN A 200 2.41 -12.70 11.58
C GLN A 200 1.48 -11.85 10.70
N LEU A 201 0.83 -12.43 9.68
CA LEU A 201 0.07 -11.70 8.66
C LEU A 201 -1.04 -10.81 9.23
N TRP A 202 -1.72 -11.27 10.28
CA TRP A 202 -2.86 -10.55 10.88
C TRP A 202 -2.51 -9.10 11.26
N LEU A 203 -1.27 -8.84 11.71
CA LEU A 203 -0.82 -7.50 12.08
C LEU A 203 -0.82 -6.57 10.85
N PHE A 204 -0.36 -7.09 9.72
CA PHE A 204 -0.28 -6.38 8.44
C PHE A 204 -1.61 -6.27 7.70
N ILE A 205 -2.67 -6.89 8.24
CA ILE A 205 -4.06 -6.62 7.84
C ILE A 205 -4.64 -5.54 8.77
N LEU A 206 -4.55 -5.76 10.09
CA LEU A 206 -5.22 -4.93 11.09
C LEU A 206 -4.61 -3.53 11.21
N ALA A 207 -3.29 -3.41 11.35
CA ALA A 207 -2.63 -2.12 11.56
C ALA A 207 -2.82 -1.17 10.36
N PRO A 208 -2.67 -1.62 9.08
CA PRO A 208 -2.97 -0.75 7.95
C PRO A 208 -4.43 -0.31 7.86
N LEU A 209 -5.40 -1.20 8.14
CA LEU A 209 -6.82 -0.82 8.14
C LEU A 209 -7.12 0.25 9.20
N ILE A 210 -6.55 0.12 10.41
CA ILE A 210 -6.66 1.12 11.46
C ILE A 210 -6.03 2.44 11.02
N GLY A 211 -4.80 2.42 10.50
CA GLY A 211 -4.13 3.61 9.97
C GLY A 211 -4.93 4.33 8.90
N GLY A 212 -5.51 3.58 7.95
CA GLY A 212 -6.37 4.14 6.90
C GLY A 212 -7.67 4.75 7.43
N GLY A 213 -8.31 4.11 8.41
CA GLY A 213 -9.50 4.66 9.08
C GLY A 213 -9.18 5.95 9.86
N LEU A 214 -8.07 5.99 10.58
CA LEU A 214 -7.61 7.19 11.30
C LEU A 214 -7.26 8.33 10.33
N ALA A 215 -6.64 8.03 9.19
CA ALA A 215 -6.36 9.02 8.14
C ALA A 215 -7.65 9.63 7.58
N ALA A 216 -8.67 8.81 7.32
CA ALA A 216 -9.98 9.31 6.88
C ALA A 216 -10.63 10.22 7.93
N LEU A 217 -10.54 9.87 9.21
CA LEU A 217 -11.02 10.71 10.30
C LEU A 217 -10.27 12.05 10.36
N ALA A 218 -8.94 12.02 10.35
CA ALA A 218 -8.11 13.24 10.37
C ALA A 218 -8.34 14.13 9.14
N HIS A 219 -8.51 13.53 7.96
CA HIS A 219 -8.83 14.26 6.74
C HIS A 219 -10.16 15.03 6.85
N ARG A 220 -11.17 14.48 7.53
CA ARG A 220 -12.46 15.19 7.73
C ARG A 220 -12.32 16.48 8.54
N PHE A 221 -11.38 16.53 9.48
CA PHE A 221 -11.13 17.72 10.30
C PHE A 221 -10.25 18.76 9.58
N THR A 222 -9.28 18.31 8.78
CA THR A 222 -8.36 19.21 8.07
C THR A 222 -8.91 19.72 6.75
N HIS A 223 -9.83 18.98 6.11
CA HIS A 223 -10.41 19.30 4.80
C HIS A 223 -11.95 19.21 4.85
N PRO A 224 -12.62 20.07 5.61
CA PRO A 224 -14.07 20.05 5.74
C PRO A 224 -14.76 20.31 4.38
N PRO A 225 -15.90 19.65 4.09
CA PRO A 225 -16.66 19.90 2.86
C PRO A 225 -17.10 21.38 2.79
N GLY A 226 -16.67 22.08 1.74
CA GLY A 226 -17.05 23.49 1.51
C GLY A 226 -16.22 24.54 2.27
N GLY A 227 -15.12 24.15 2.92
CA GLY A 227 -14.22 25.10 3.58
C GLY A 227 -13.55 26.04 2.58
N ARG A 228 -13.78 27.35 2.72
CA ARG A 228 -12.90 28.38 2.15
C ARG A 228 -11.50 28.20 2.78
N PRO A 229 -10.40 28.53 2.06
CA PRO A 229 -9.08 28.59 2.67
C PRO A 229 -9.17 29.43 3.95
N VAL A 230 -8.56 28.94 5.03
CA VAL A 230 -8.40 29.74 6.24
C VAL A 230 -7.55 30.95 5.84
N GLU A 231 -8.16 32.13 5.72
CA GLU A 231 -7.42 33.39 5.80
C GLU A 231 -6.74 33.33 7.15
N ALA A 232 -5.41 33.20 7.16
CA ALA A 232 -4.65 33.31 8.39
C ALA A 232 -5.01 34.68 8.97
N ASP A 233 -5.63 34.67 10.15
CA ASP A 233 -5.96 35.89 10.88
C ASP A 233 -4.71 36.76 10.86
N ALA A 234 -4.81 37.91 10.17
CA ALA A 234 -3.78 38.92 10.20
C ALA A 234 -3.62 39.30 11.67
N VAL A 235 -2.50 38.88 12.24
CA VAL A 235 -2.09 39.30 13.57
C VAL A 235 -1.90 40.82 13.47
N GLU A 236 -2.86 41.57 14.00
CA GLU A 236 -2.76 43.02 14.25
C GLU A 236 -1.63 43.33 15.25
#